data_AF-A0A257PFQ7-F1
#
_entry.id   AF-A0A257PFQ7-F1
#
_cell.length_a   1.000
_cell.length_b   1.000
_cell.length_c   1.000
_cell.angle_alpha   90.00
_cell.angle_beta   90.00
_cell.angle_gamma   90.00
#
_symmetry.space_group_name_H-M   'P 1'
#
loop_
_entity.id
_entity.type
_entity.pdbx_description
1 polymer ?
#
loop_
_entity_poly.entity_id
_entity_poly.type
_entity_poly.pdbx_seq_one_letter_code
_entity_poly.pdbx_strand_id
1 'polypeptide(L)'
;MRWLSPSSSCSSDKDGRAPARPQRTMTRPRRIIPLLAAGFGSLLLVPAAAWAEGMPQLNFSTPLTISQVVWGAIIFVVLYILLARGGLPLVGSVLEERAAKIGKDLEEARAAKVRADAGMAEADQATAKARAEAQAAINAAVDQAKKAAAAQTEALNARLDKQLHDSEAQIAQARTGAMSALRQVATETAATVIDRLTGSAPDTGRLDQAIGSALASRGIG
;
A
#
# COMPACT_ATOMS: atom_id res chain seq x y z
N MET A 1 -28.02 38.16 -17.37
CA MET A 1 -26.79 37.86 -16.61
C MET A 1 -27.18 37.29 -15.25
N ARG A 2 -27.36 35.96 -15.19
CA ARG A 2 -27.59 35.16 -13.97
C ARG A 2 -27.42 33.68 -14.36
N TRP A 3 -26.93 32.86 -13.43
CA TRP A 3 -26.75 31.39 -13.46
C TRP A 3 -25.47 30.89 -14.15
N LEU A 4 -24.68 29.95 -13.64
CA LEU A 4 -24.59 29.26 -12.34
C LEU A 4 -23.19 28.60 -12.27
N SER A 5 -22.63 28.54 -11.07
CA SER A 5 -21.38 27.84 -10.73
C SER A 5 -21.60 26.32 -10.71
N PRO A 6 -20.62 25.50 -11.15
CA PRO A 6 -20.46 24.15 -10.63
C PRO A 6 -19.29 24.11 -9.64
N SER A 7 -19.69 24.09 -8.38
CA SER A 7 -18.88 23.65 -7.26
C SER A 7 -18.61 22.14 -7.33
N SER A 8 -17.44 21.73 -6.85
CA SER A 8 -17.21 20.47 -6.13
C SER A 8 -17.18 19.18 -6.94
N SER A 9 -15.97 18.68 -7.27
CA SER A 9 -15.61 17.24 -7.23
C SER A 9 -14.13 17.03 -7.54
N CYS A 10 -13.25 17.46 -6.64
CA CYS A 10 -11.88 16.94 -6.55
C CYS A 10 -11.28 17.39 -5.22
N SER A 11 -11.33 16.54 -4.21
CA SER A 11 -10.12 16.10 -3.52
C SER A 11 -10.52 15.22 -2.34
N SER A 12 -9.71 14.18 -2.15
CA SER A 12 -9.55 13.49 -0.89
C SER A 12 -10.64 12.49 -0.52
N ASP A 13 -10.88 11.51 -1.39
CA ASP A 13 -11.20 10.17 -0.90
C ASP A 13 -9.87 9.47 -0.56
N LYS A 14 -9.49 9.60 0.70
CA LYS A 14 -8.38 8.85 1.29
C LYS A 14 -8.77 8.39 2.68
N ASP A 15 -10.00 7.91 2.83
CA ASP A 15 -10.44 7.26 4.07
C ASP A 15 -10.10 5.77 4.02
N GLY A 16 -8.79 5.52 3.99
CA GLY A 16 -8.23 4.28 4.51
C GLY A 16 -8.59 4.18 5.97
N ARG A 17 -9.71 3.52 6.24
CA ARG A 17 -10.28 3.25 7.56
C ARG A 17 -9.23 2.59 8.45
N ALA A 18 -8.49 3.42 9.20
CA ALA A 18 -7.62 2.96 10.27
C ALA A 18 -8.48 2.19 11.29
N PRO A 19 -8.03 1.03 11.80
CA PRO A 19 -8.77 0.36 12.86
C PRO A 19 -8.83 1.30 14.06
N ALA A 20 -10.06 1.55 14.53
CA ALA A 20 -10.33 2.30 15.73
C ALA A 20 -9.44 1.79 16.86
N ARG A 21 -8.44 2.60 17.26
CA ARG A 21 -7.69 2.32 18.47
C ARG A 21 -8.69 2.36 19.61
N PRO A 22 -8.76 1.33 20.48
CA PRO A 22 -9.56 1.43 21.68
C PRO A 22 -9.04 2.65 22.46
N GLN A 23 -9.90 3.65 22.64
CA GLN A 23 -9.59 4.75 23.54
C GLN A 23 -9.45 4.16 24.94
N ARG A 24 -8.21 3.86 25.31
CA ARG A 24 -7.83 3.57 26.69
C ARG A 24 -8.02 4.89 27.43
N THR A 25 -9.19 5.04 28.02
CA THR A 25 -9.56 6.14 28.88
C THR A 25 -8.44 6.33 29.89
N MET A 26 -7.66 7.41 29.73
CA MET A 26 -6.74 7.88 30.75
C MET A 26 -7.59 8.35 31.92
N THR A 27 -7.98 7.40 32.77
CA THR A 27 -8.43 7.68 34.12
C THR A 27 -7.26 8.35 34.82
N ARG A 28 -7.32 9.69 34.88
CA ARG A 28 -6.49 10.49 35.78
C ARG A 28 -6.54 9.83 37.16
N PRO A 29 -5.41 9.47 37.79
CA PRO A 29 -5.43 9.05 39.17
C PRO A 29 -5.85 10.26 39.98
N ARG A 30 -7.12 10.28 40.38
CA ARG A 30 -7.67 11.19 41.36
C ARG A 30 -6.87 10.92 42.63
N ARG A 31 -5.91 11.81 42.94
CA ARG A 31 -5.14 11.75 44.19
C ARG A 31 -6.13 11.91 45.34
N ILE A 32 -6.62 10.77 45.85
CA ILE A 32 -7.33 10.69 47.11
C ILE A 32 -6.24 10.75 48.17
N ILE A 33 -6.02 11.95 48.70
CA ILE A 33 -5.26 12.15 49.93
C ILE A 33 -6.11 11.53 51.05
N PRO A 34 -5.65 10.48 51.76
CA PRO A 34 -6.35 10.05 52.96
C PRO A 34 -6.07 11.08 54.05
N LEU A 35 -7.04 11.96 54.23
CA LEU A 35 -7.20 12.80 55.41
C LEU A 35 -7.61 11.87 56.56
N LEU A 36 -6.63 11.24 57.22
CA LEU A 36 -6.78 10.60 58.53
C LEU A 36 -5.40 10.16 59.07
N ALA A 37 -4.62 11.15 59.49
CA ALA A 37 -3.52 10.96 60.44
C ALA A 37 -3.49 12.11 61.44
N ALA A 38 -4.66 12.47 61.98
CA ALA A 38 -4.75 13.12 63.27
C ALA A 38 -4.70 12.01 64.32
N GLY A 39 -3.48 11.56 64.66
CA GLY A 39 -3.33 10.47 65.62
C GLY A 39 -1.95 9.83 65.69
N PHE A 40 -0.87 10.61 65.62
CA PHE A 40 0.40 10.33 66.32
C PHE A 40 1.38 11.53 66.17
N GLY A 41 0.85 12.75 66.22
CA GLY A 41 1.63 13.98 66.28
C GLY A 41 1.77 14.44 67.72
N SER A 42 2.27 13.57 68.60
CA SER A 42 2.63 13.95 69.96
C SER A 42 3.86 13.14 70.37
N LEU A 43 4.85 13.88 70.90
CA LEU A 43 6.07 13.40 71.55
C LEU A 43 7.32 13.20 70.68
N LEU A 44 7.76 14.28 70.03
CA LEU A 44 9.20 14.61 70.03
C LEU A 44 9.46 15.65 71.11
N LEU A 45 9.36 15.22 72.37
CA LEU A 45 10.09 15.84 73.48
C LEU A 45 11.30 14.93 73.69
N VAL A 46 12.41 15.25 73.03
CA VAL A 46 13.71 14.66 73.35
C VAL A 46 14.16 15.30 74.65
N PRO A 47 14.27 14.58 75.79
CA PRO A 47 14.98 15.10 76.93
C PRO A 47 16.46 15.21 76.54
N ALA A 48 16.93 16.44 76.36
CA ALA A 48 18.35 16.74 76.35
C ALA A 48 18.91 16.45 77.75
N ALA A 49 20.02 15.72 77.80
CA ALA A 49 20.75 15.25 78.98
C ALA A 49 20.26 13.93 79.61
N ALA A 50 20.62 12.82 78.96
CA ALA A 50 20.97 11.57 79.64
C ALA A 50 22.26 11.03 78.99
N TRP A 51 23.35 11.77 79.15
CA TRP A 51 24.69 11.27 78.84
C TRP A 51 25.17 10.42 80.02
N ALA A 52 25.36 9.13 79.74
CA ALA A 52 26.33 8.21 80.34
C ALA A 52 26.82 8.53 81.77
N GLU A 53 26.00 8.20 82.76
CA GLU A 53 26.49 7.73 84.05
C GLU A 53 26.35 6.20 84.00
N GLY A 54 27.43 5.45 84.19
CA GLY A 54 27.44 3.98 84.05
C GLY A 54 26.27 3.34 84.80
N MET A 55 25.31 2.79 84.05
CA MET A 55 24.04 2.37 84.63
C MET A 55 24.26 1.27 85.68
N PRO A 56 23.91 1.50 86.97
CA PRO A 56 23.97 0.45 88.00
C PRO A 56 23.01 -0.73 87.70
N GLN A 57 22.19 -0.62 86.64
CA GLN A 57 21.31 -1.67 86.11
C GLN A 57 22.05 -2.76 85.31
N LEU A 58 23.27 -2.51 84.84
CA LEU A 58 24.11 -3.53 84.18
C LEU A 58 25.16 -4.13 85.14
N ASN A 59 24.93 -4.04 86.45
CA ASN A 59 25.76 -4.72 87.43
C ASN A 59 25.35 -6.19 87.51
N PHE A 60 26.12 -7.07 86.87
CA PHE A 60 25.91 -8.53 86.88
C PHE A 60 26.20 -9.20 88.24
N SER A 61 26.50 -8.42 89.28
CA SER A 61 26.81 -8.93 90.63
C SER A 61 25.56 -9.11 91.52
N THR A 62 24.38 -8.71 91.05
CA THR A 62 23.09 -8.91 91.76
C THR A 62 22.28 -10.05 91.14
N PRO A 63 21.72 -10.99 91.94
CA PRO A 63 21.00 -12.16 91.42
C PRO A 63 19.72 -11.80 90.62
N LEU A 64 19.21 -10.57 90.77
CA LEU A 64 18.01 -10.08 90.09
C LEU A 64 18.24 -9.76 88.60
N THR A 65 19.42 -9.28 88.21
CA THR A 65 19.74 -8.93 86.80
C THR A 65 19.96 -10.18 85.94
N ILE A 66 20.54 -11.24 86.53
CA ILE A 66 20.72 -12.55 85.89
C ILE A 66 19.34 -13.17 85.57
N SER A 67 18.38 -13.09 86.49
CA SER A 67 17.02 -13.61 86.28
C SER A 67 16.30 -12.90 85.12
N GLN A 68 16.39 -11.58 85.03
CA GLN A 68 15.80 -10.80 83.94
C GLN A 68 16.41 -11.14 82.58
N VAL A 69 17.72 -11.36 82.52
CA VAL A 69 18.42 -11.77 81.29
C VAL A 69 18.04 -13.20 80.90
N VAL A 70 17.96 -14.13 81.86
CA VAL A 70 17.55 -15.52 81.58
C VAL A 70 16.11 -15.57 81.07
N TRP A 71 15.18 -14.85 81.70
CA TRP A 71 13.79 -14.80 81.24
C TRP A 71 13.64 -14.04 79.91
N GLY A 72 14.41 -12.96 79.70
CA GLY A 72 14.49 -12.25 78.43
C GLY A 72 15.02 -13.14 77.30
N ALA A 73 16.04 -13.97 77.59
CA ALA A 73 16.55 -14.96 76.67
C ALA A 73 15.49 -16.03 76.36
N ILE A 74 14.74 -16.51 77.36
CA ILE A 74 13.63 -17.47 77.14
C ILE A 74 12.58 -16.88 76.19
N ILE A 75 12.10 -15.66 76.45
CA ILE A 75 11.10 -15.01 75.57
C ILE A 75 11.67 -14.76 74.18
N PHE A 76 12.93 -14.32 74.08
CA PHE A 76 13.58 -14.09 72.79
C PHE A 76 13.71 -15.38 71.98
N VAL A 77 14.09 -16.50 72.62
CA VAL A 77 14.16 -17.82 71.99
C VAL A 77 12.77 -18.29 71.55
N VAL A 78 11.73 -18.11 72.38
CA VAL A 78 10.35 -18.44 72.02
C VAL A 78 9.91 -17.61 70.80
N LEU A 79 10.11 -16.29 70.82
CA LEU A 79 9.80 -15.40 69.70
C LEU A 79 10.57 -15.78 68.43
N TYR A 80 11.85 -16.11 68.57
CA TYR A 80 12.69 -16.56 67.46
C TYR A 80 12.13 -17.83 66.81
N ILE A 81 11.73 -18.82 67.60
CA ILE A 81 11.12 -20.05 67.07
C ILE A 81 9.79 -19.74 66.36
N LEU A 82 8.96 -18.86 66.93
CA LEU A 82 7.70 -18.44 66.29
C LEU A 82 7.94 -17.76 64.93
N LEU A 83 8.92 -16.85 64.84
CA LEU A 83 9.27 -16.18 63.58
C LEU A 83 9.95 -17.11 62.58
N ALA A 84 10.87 -17.97 63.04
CA ALA A 84 11.56 -18.93 62.20
C ALA A 84 10.57 -19.92 61.56
N ARG A 85 9.51 -20.29 62.29
CA ARG A 85 8.54 -21.29 61.85
C ARG A 85 7.31 -20.71 61.16
N GLY A 86 6.97 -19.43 61.39
CA GLY A 86 5.81 -18.76 60.79
C GLY A 86 6.12 -17.53 59.94
N GLY A 87 6.98 -16.63 60.44
CA GLY A 87 7.29 -15.36 59.77
C GLY A 87 8.13 -15.51 58.51
N LEU A 88 9.24 -16.26 58.59
CA LEU A 88 10.15 -16.52 57.47
C LEU A 88 9.48 -17.27 56.29
N PRO A 89 8.74 -18.38 56.50
CA PRO A 89 8.13 -19.09 55.38
C PRO A 89 7.07 -18.25 54.64
N LEU A 90 6.36 -17.37 55.35
CA LEU A 90 5.35 -16.50 54.75
C LEU A 90 5.96 -15.43 53.82
N VAL A 91 7.12 -14.88 54.18
CA VAL A 91 7.84 -13.96 53.30
C VAL A 91 8.47 -14.71 52.12
N GLY A 92 8.99 -15.92 52.37
CA GLY A 92 9.53 -16.80 51.33
C GLY A 92 8.51 -17.14 50.24
N SER A 93 7.26 -17.46 50.61
CA SER A 93 6.21 -17.78 49.64
C SER A 93 5.84 -16.60 48.75
N VAL A 94 5.80 -15.37 49.30
CA VAL A 94 5.49 -14.16 48.53
C VAL A 94 6.63 -13.81 47.56
N LEU A 95 7.88 -14.02 47.97
CA LEU A 95 9.04 -13.82 47.10
C LEU A 95 9.03 -14.79 45.92
N GLU A 96 8.75 -16.07 46.20
CA GLU A 96 8.64 -17.11 45.17
C GLU A 96 7.49 -16.80 44.20
N GLU A 97 6.31 -16.42 44.69
CA GLU A 97 5.18 -16.03 43.85
C GLU A 97 5.51 -14.84 42.95
N ARG A 98 6.18 -13.82 43.48
CA ARG A 98 6.62 -12.67 42.69
C ARG A 98 7.67 -13.05 41.65
N ALA A 99 8.65 -13.87 42.03
CA ALA A 99 9.68 -14.35 41.11
C ALA A 99 9.07 -15.18 39.99
N ALA A 100 8.17 -16.11 40.31
CA ALA A 100 7.43 -16.91 39.34
C ALA A 100 6.58 -16.04 38.41
N LYS A 101 5.91 -15.02 38.95
CA LYS A 101 5.11 -14.09 38.15
C LYS A 101 5.96 -13.25 37.20
N ILE A 102 7.08 -12.71 37.67
CA ILE A 102 8.02 -11.97 36.82
C ILE A 102 8.58 -12.89 35.73
N GLY A 103 8.94 -14.13 36.07
CA GLY A 103 9.40 -15.12 35.09
C GLY A 103 8.36 -15.40 34.02
N LYS A 104 7.10 -15.61 34.43
CA LYS A 104 5.97 -15.80 33.52
C LYS A 104 5.72 -14.57 32.64
N ASP A 105 5.69 -13.38 33.22
CA ASP A 105 5.45 -12.13 32.49
C ASP A 105 6.58 -11.86 31.46
N LEU A 106 7.84 -12.18 31.80
CA LEU A 106 8.97 -12.07 30.89
C LEU A 106 8.88 -13.08 29.74
N GLU A 107 8.48 -14.32 30.02
CA GLU A 107 8.31 -15.34 28.99
C GLU A 107 7.14 -15.00 28.06
N GLU A 108 6.01 -14.55 28.60
CA GLU A 108 4.89 -14.05 27.82
C GLU A 108 5.27 -12.85 26.95
N ALA A 109 6.06 -11.91 27.50
CA ALA A 109 6.57 -10.76 26.74
C ALA A 109 7.52 -11.20 25.61
N ARG A 110 8.41 -12.17 25.86
CA ARG A 110 9.29 -12.73 24.83
C ARG A 110 8.49 -13.44 23.75
N ALA A 111 7.52 -14.28 24.12
CA ALA A 111 6.65 -14.97 23.18
C ALA A 111 5.80 -13.98 22.35
N ALA A 112 5.28 -12.91 22.98
CA ALA A 112 4.56 -11.86 22.28
C ALA A 112 5.46 -11.11 21.29
N LYS A 113 6.72 -10.82 21.68
CA LYS A 113 7.71 -10.19 20.81
C LYS A 113 8.05 -11.08 19.61
N VAL A 114 8.29 -12.38 19.82
CA VAL A 114 8.55 -13.34 18.73
C VAL A 114 7.36 -13.43 17.77
N ARG A 115 6.12 -13.47 18.28
CA ARG A 115 4.92 -13.47 17.43
C ARG A 115 4.76 -12.17 16.64
N ALA A 116 5.08 -11.03 17.24
CA ALA A 116 5.06 -9.74 16.55
C ALA A 116 6.14 -9.68 15.46
N ASP A 117 7.37 -10.08 15.76
CA ASP A 117 8.48 -10.14 14.80
C ASP A 117 8.13 -11.09 13.62
N ALA A 118 7.53 -12.25 13.91
CA ALA A 118 7.05 -13.18 12.89
C ALA A 118 5.94 -12.56 12.01
N GLY A 119 4.94 -11.92 12.63
CA GLY A 119 3.86 -11.25 11.89
C GLY A 119 4.36 -10.08 11.03
N MET A 120 5.37 -9.34 11.51
CA MET A 120 6.03 -8.31 10.70
C MET A 120 6.75 -8.91 9.49
N ALA A 121 7.49 -10.00 9.68
CA ALA A 121 8.17 -10.68 8.59
C ALA A 121 7.18 -11.24 7.54
N GLU A 122 6.05 -11.82 7.98
CA GLU A 122 4.99 -12.29 7.08
C GLU A 122 4.33 -11.13 6.31
N ALA A 123 4.06 -10.00 6.97
CA ALA A 123 3.51 -8.81 6.31
C ALA A 123 4.47 -8.24 5.27
N ASP A 124 5.77 -8.17 5.59
CA ASP A 124 6.80 -7.70 4.66
C ASP A 124 6.93 -8.65 3.46
N GLN A 125 6.90 -9.96 3.68
CA GLN A 125 6.89 -10.96 2.60
C GLN A 125 5.63 -10.88 1.73
N ALA A 126 4.45 -10.73 2.35
CA ALA A 126 3.18 -10.61 1.64
C ALA A 126 3.15 -9.35 0.78
N THR A 127 3.64 -8.22 1.29
CA THR A 127 3.71 -6.97 0.52
C THR A 127 4.74 -7.04 -0.60
N ALA A 128 5.90 -7.66 -0.39
CA ALA A 128 6.90 -7.90 -1.43
C ALA A 128 6.35 -8.81 -2.54
N LYS A 129 5.69 -9.91 -2.17
CA LYS A 129 5.04 -10.84 -3.11
C LYS A 129 3.93 -10.16 -3.91
N ALA A 130 3.04 -9.41 -3.25
CA ALA A 130 1.98 -8.67 -3.93
C ALA A 130 2.53 -7.64 -4.92
N ARG A 131 3.62 -6.93 -4.57
CA ARG A 131 4.30 -6.01 -5.50
C ARG A 131 4.91 -6.74 -6.69
N ALA A 132 5.56 -7.88 -6.46
CA ALA A 132 6.14 -8.69 -7.53
C ALA A 132 5.07 -9.24 -8.49
N GLU A 133 3.96 -9.75 -7.94
CA GLU A 133 2.83 -10.24 -8.72
C GLU A 133 2.15 -9.12 -9.52
N ALA A 134 1.95 -7.95 -8.91
CA ALA A 134 1.41 -6.79 -9.61
C ALA A 134 2.32 -6.35 -10.76
N GLN A 135 3.64 -6.27 -10.55
CA GLN A 135 4.58 -5.92 -11.60
C GLN A 135 4.59 -6.96 -12.73
N ALA A 136 4.54 -8.25 -12.39
CA ALA A 136 4.45 -9.33 -13.37
C ALA A 136 3.16 -9.24 -14.19
N ALA A 137 2.02 -8.97 -13.54
CA ALA A 137 0.74 -8.79 -14.21
C ALA A 137 0.74 -7.55 -15.14
N ILE A 138 1.32 -6.43 -14.70
CA ILE A 138 1.48 -5.23 -15.53
C ILE A 138 2.33 -5.54 -16.77
N ASN A 139 3.48 -6.20 -16.58
CA ASN A 139 4.36 -6.55 -17.69
C ASN A 139 3.65 -7.48 -18.69
N ALA A 140 2.96 -8.52 -18.19
CA ALA A 140 2.18 -9.42 -19.02
C ALA A 140 1.06 -8.71 -19.79
N ALA A 141 0.34 -7.79 -19.15
CA ALA A 141 -0.71 -6.99 -19.80
C ALA A 141 -0.14 -6.05 -20.86
N VAL A 142 1.00 -5.40 -20.60
CA VAL A 142 1.69 -4.55 -21.58
C VAL A 142 2.17 -5.36 -22.78
N ASP A 143 2.75 -6.54 -22.55
CA ASP A 143 3.22 -7.40 -23.63
C ASP A 143 2.05 -7.95 -24.46
N GLN A 144 0.94 -8.34 -23.83
CA GLN A 144 -0.26 -8.75 -24.54
C GLN A 144 -0.86 -7.59 -25.35
N ALA A 145 -0.92 -6.38 -24.77
CA ALA A 145 -1.41 -5.19 -25.46
C ALA A 145 -0.53 -4.84 -26.67
N LYS A 146 0.80 -4.92 -26.54
CA LYS A 146 1.75 -4.71 -27.65
C LYS A 146 1.54 -5.72 -28.77
N LYS A 147 1.39 -7.01 -28.44
CA LYS A 147 1.12 -8.08 -29.42
C LYS A 147 -0.22 -7.86 -30.13
N ALA A 148 -1.26 -7.51 -29.38
CA ALA A 148 -2.57 -7.21 -29.95
C ALA A 148 -2.53 -5.98 -30.86
N ALA A 149 -1.84 -4.92 -30.44
CA ALA A 149 -1.66 -3.72 -31.26
C ALA A 149 -0.90 -4.02 -32.55
N ALA A 150 0.21 -4.77 -32.48
CA ALA A 150 0.97 -5.18 -33.66
C ALA A 150 0.12 -5.99 -34.65
N ALA A 151 -0.66 -6.97 -34.16
CA ALA A 151 -1.55 -7.76 -34.99
C ALA A 151 -2.68 -6.92 -35.62
N GLN A 152 -3.24 -5.95 -34.89
CA GLN A 152 -4.24 -5.04 -35.44
C GLN A 152 -3.63 -4.12 -36.50
N THR A 153 -2.43 -3.58 -36.28
CA THR A 153 -1.74 -2.76 -37.27
C THR A 153 -1.43 -3.55 -38.53
N GLU A 154 -0.95 -4.79 -38.41
CA GLU A 154 -0.69 -5.67 -39.56
C GLU A 154 -1.99 -5.96 -40.35
N ALA A 155 -3.07 -6.31 -39.65
CA ALA A 155 -4.37 -6.55 -40.30
C ALA A 155 -4.94 -5.29 -40.99
N LEU A 156 -4.77 -4.12 -40.37
CA LEU A 156 -5.18 -2.84 -40.96
C LEU A 156 -4.35 -2.50 -42.19
N ASN A 157 -3.02 -2.67 -42.13
CA ASN A 157 -2.15 -2.45 -43.27
C ASN A 157 -2.52 -3.37 -44.44
N ALA A 158 -2.69 -4.67 -44.19
CA ALA A 158 -3.11 -5.62 -45.22
C ALA A 158 -4.48 -5.23 -45.85
N ARG A 159 -5.41 -4.72 -45.04
CA ARG A 159 -6.71 -4.23 -45.54
C ARG A 159 -6.58 -2.95 -46.35
N LEU A 160 -5.68 -2.05 -45.97
CA LEU A 160 -5.39 -0.82 -46.71
C LEU A 160 -4.71 -1.11 -48.03
N ASP A 161 -3.71 -1.99 -48.05
CA ASP A 161 -3.02 -2.42 -49.27
C ASP A 161 -3.99 -3.05 -50.27
N LYS A 162 -4.91 -3.89 -49.79
CA LYS A 162 -5.97 -4.44 -50.64
C LYS A 162 -6.89 -3.35 -51.22
N GLN A 163 -7.32 -2.39 -50.40
CA GLN A 163 -8.16 -1.29 -50.88
C GLN A 163 -7.44 -0.39 -51.87
N LEU A 164 -6.14 -0.17 -51.68
CA LEU A 164 -5.30 0.57 -52.62
C LEU A 164 -5.24 -0.17 -53.96
N HIS A 165 -4.91 -1.46 -53.97
CA HIS A 165 -4.89 -2.26 -55.19
C HIS A 165 -6.25 -2.33 -55.91
N ASP A 166 -7.34 -2.51 -55.16
CA ASP A 166 -8.69 -2.53 -55.73
C ASP A 166 -9.04 -1.17 -56.36
N SER A 167 -8.63 -0.07 -55.71
CA SER A 167 -8.85 1.30 -56.22
C SER A 167 -7.97 1.59 -57.44
N GLU A 168 -6.71 1.18 -57.43
CA GLU A 168 -5.80 1.28 -58.58
C GLU A 168 -6.35 0.53 -59.79
N ALA A 169 -6.87 -0.68 -59.58
CA ALA A 169 -7.51 -1.46 -60.64
C ALA A 169 -8.77 -0.77 -61.18
N GLN A 170 -9.62 -0.21 -60.31
CA GLN A 170 -10.81 0.55 -60.72
C GLN A 170 -10.42 1.82 -61.50
N ILE A 171 -9.41 2.55 -61.06
CA ILE A 171 -8.90 3.75 -61.74
C ILE A 171 -8.33 3.37 -63.11
N ALA A 172 -7.57 2.27 -63.22
CA ALA A 172 -7.04 1.79 -64.49
C ALA A 172 -8.16 1.40 -65.46
N GLN A 173 -9.20 0.70 -64.98
CA GLN A 173 -10.37 0.35 -65.78
C GLN A 173 -11.15 1.59 -66.24
N ALA A 174 -11.42 2.53 -65.32
CA ALA A 174 -12.10 3.78 -65.63
C ALA A 174 -11.30 4.62 -66.63
N ARG A 175 -9.96 4.67 -66.50
CA ARG A 175 -9.07 5.32 -67.46
C ARG A 175 -9.18 4.68 -68.83
N THR A 176 -9.04 3.36 -68.94
CA THR A 176 -9.15 2.66 -70.23
C THR A 176 -10.51 2.87 -70.88
N GLY A 177 -11.59 2.80 -70.09
CA GLY A 177 -12.96 3.07 -70.55
C GLY A 177 -13.12 4.52 -71.07
N ALA A 178 -12.64 5.50 -70.31
CA ALA A 178 -12.67 6.91 -70.72
C ALA A 178 -11.86 7.17 -71.99
N MET A 179 -10.68 6.55 -72.14
CA MET A 179 -9.85 6.67 -73.35
C MET A 179 -10.54 6.05 -74.57
N SER A 180 -11.21 4.90 -74.40
CA SER A 180 -12.00 4.28 -75.46
C SER A 180 -13.18 5.17 -75.89
N ALA A 181 -13.91 5.73 -74.93
CA ALA A 181 -15.02 6.64 -75.19
C ALA A 181 -14.53 7.92 -75.89
N LEU A 182 -13.40 8.50 -75.47
CA LEU A 182 -12.78 9.64 -76.14
C LEU A 182 -12.41 9.32 -77.59
N ARG A 183 -11.82 8.15 -77.86
CA ARG A 183 -11.48 7.71 -79.21
C ARG A 183 -12.72 7.60 -80.09
N GLN A 184 -13.81 7.02 -79.58
CA GLN A 184 -15.06 6.90 -80.31
C GLN A 184 -15.66 8.27 -80.64
N VAL A 185 -15.78 9.16 -79.65
CA VAL A 185 -16.31 10.52 -79.85
C VAL A 185 -15.44 11.35 -80.80
N ALA A 186 -14.11 11.25 -80.69
CA ALA A 186 -13.18 11.94 -81.58
C ALA A 186 -13.32 11.44 -83.04
N THR A 187 -13.49 10.14 -83.24
CA THR A 187 -13.65 9.53 -84.56
C THR A 187 -14.97 9.94 -85.20
N GLU A 188 -16.07 9.89 -84.44
CA GLU A 188 -17.40 10.31 -84.90
C GLU A 188 -17.44 11.80 -85.24
N THR A 189 -16.84 12.64 -84.40
CA THR A 189 -16.75 14.09 -84.62
C THR A 189 -15.88 14.41 -85.83
N ALA A 190 -14.70 13.79 -85.96
CA ALA A 190 -13.81 14.00 -87.09
C ALA A 190 -14.44 13.53 -88.42
N ALA A 191 -15.12 12.37 -88.42
CA ALA A 191 -15.84 11.88 -89.59
C ALA A 191 -16.93 12.87 -90.02
N THR A 192 -17.72 13.37 -89.07
CA THR A 192 -18.77 14.38 -89.33
C THR A 192 -18.17 15.67 -89.90
N VAL A 193 -17.05 16.15 -89.37
CA VAL A 193 -16.39 17.36 -89.86
C VAL A 193 -15.84 17.17 -91.28
N ILE A 194 -15.25 16.02 -91.59
CA ILE A 194 -14.71 15.74 -92.94
C ILE A 194 -15.84 15.60 -93.96
N ASP A 195 -16.92 14.89 -93.62
CA ASP A 195 -18.09 14.74 -94.48
C ASP A 195 -18.69 16.10 -94.85
N ARG A 196 -18.81 17.00 -93.86
CA ARG A 196 -19.30 18.38 -94.07
C ARG A 196 -18.37 19.24 -94.92
N LEU A 197 -17.05 19.01 -94.89
CA LEU A 197 -16.06 19.82 -95.63
C LEU A 197 -15.79 19.31 -97.04
N THR A 198 -15.82 17.99 -97.26
CA THR A 198 -15.43 17.37 -98.54
C THR A 198 -16.62 16.81 -99.32
N GLY A 199 -17.79 16.67 -98.70
CA GLY A 199 -19.00 16.13 -99.34
C GLY A 199 -18.90 14.65 -99.68
N SER A 200 -17.95 13.92 -99.09
CA SER A 200 -17.73 12.49 -99.29
C SER A 200 -17.29 11.84 -97.99
N ALA A 201 -17.73 10.59 -97.76
CA ALA A 201 -17.40 9.86 -96.55
C ALA A 201 -15.88 9.55 -96.48
N PRO A 202 -15.23 9.79 -95.32
CA PRO A 202 -13.81 9.49 -95.15
C PRO A 202 -13.53 7.97 -95.11
N ASP A 203 -12.34 7.59 -95.57
CA ASP A 203 -11.80 6.22 -95.43
C ASP A 203 -11.53 5.92 -93.95
N THR A 204 -12.31 5.01 -93.38
CA THR A 204 -12.30 4.67 -91.94
C THR A 204 -10.94 4.15 -91.48
N GLY A 205 -10.23 3.40 -92.31
CA GLY A 205 -8.91 2.86 -91.97
C GLY A 205 -7.85 3.94 -91.83
N ARG A 206 -7.87 4.96 -92.70
CA ARG A 206 -6.95 6.11 -92.60
C ARG A 206 -7.31 7.05 -91.46
N LEU A 207 -8.60 7.24 -91.19
CA LEU A 207 -9.08 8.10 -90.11
C LEU A 207 -8.65 7.55 -88.74
N ASP A 208 -8.86 6.26 -88.50
CA ASP A 208 -8.48 5.58 -87.26
C ASP A 208 -6.96 5.61 -87.05
N GLN A 209 -6.18 5.42 -88.11
CA GLN A 209 -4.72 5.48 -88.04
C GLN A 209 -4.22 6.90 -87.71
N ALA A 210 -4.82 7.94 -88.30
CA ALA A 210 -4.50 9.33 -88.01
C ALA A 210 -4.84 9.71 -86.56
N ILE A 211 -6.04 9.34 -86.08
CA ILE A 211 -6.47 9.57 -84.70
C ILE A 211 -5.58 8.79 -83.72
N GLY A 212 -5.24 7.54 -84.04
CA GLY A 212 -4.31 6.73 -83.25
C GLY A 212 -2.94 7.39 -83.09
N SER A 213 -2.37 7.91 -84.19
CA SER A 213 -1.08 8.63 -84.14
C SER A 213 -1.15 9.95 -83.35
N ALA A 214 -2.27 10.69 -83.47
CA ALA A 214 -2.49 11.93 -82.74
C ALA A 214 -2.65 11.68 -81.23
N LEU A 215 -3.37 10.63 -80.84
CA LEU A 215 -3.52 10.23 -79.43
C LEU A 215 -2.19 9.74 -78.83
N ALA A 216 -1.39 9.00 -79.60
CA ALA A 216 -0.06 8.54 -79.18
C ALA A 216 0.91 9.71 -78.96
N SER A 217 0.92 10.71 -79.85
CA SER A 217 1.78 11.90 -79.69
C SER A 217 1.48 12.74 -78.45
N ARG A 218 0.26 12.60 -77.89
CA ARG A 218 -0.20 13.40 -76.73
C ARG A 218 -0.04 12.68 -75.39
N GLY A 219 0.52 11.47 -75.39
CA GLY A 219 0.75 10.65 -74.19
C GLY A 219 -0.52 9.98 -73.64
N ILE A 220 -1.54 9.83 -74.49
CA ILE A 220 -2.88 9.33 -74.15
C ILE A 220 -3.10 7.89 -74.72
N GLY A 221 -2.12 7.37 -75.46
CA GLY A 221 -2.13 6.04 -76.08
C GLY A 221 -1.52 4.96 -75.20
#